data_AF-A0A7W8W0K2-F1
#
_entry.id   AF-A0A7W8W0K2-F1
#
_cell.length_a   1.000
_cell.length_b   1.000
_cell.length_c   1.000
_cell.angle_alpha   90.00
_cell.angle_beta   90.00
_cell.angle_gamma   90.00
#
_symmetry.space_group_name_H-M   'P 1'
#
loop_
_entity.id
_entity.type
_entity.pdbx_description
1 polymer ?
#
loop_
_entity_poly.entity_id
_entity_poly.type
_entity_poly.pdbx_seq_one_letter_code
_entity_poly.pdbx_strand_id
1 'polypeptide(L)'
;MRIVKLPGIIGRNASPGVSAAVWFILFIALYAISAFHDSTLPARFLLDELVIFDRMKTVTAFRAFGDSFDNLAWLFNFLGLQSFSISLIGFLASTIGMFVAIWRSGLTSLKPAEFFLVAFWLANQTVYIGVPSKEIVISVLVLLMLFYNSSRAILVLFVVLAALVAVYFRSYWGITLAATVFLYIAPNGFRRPVSLIFFALAMFVMVAFVFQKAYGESLDFARQNANEWRDPEEVGSMIVQFIPGSGMFIGVANVAITLATFVLPVRLITSGSPLQMLGGIGVFFTFAIVFMRYRSAAALFPVGRFETLCFCFLVSFLSTQAIFEPDYGSFLRHLSPVSPMIMFLVLRLSYDEHITVSAQSASRVNDGAHHQSTLSKHRSAS
;
A
#
# COMPACT_ATOMS: atom_id res chain seq x y z
N MET A 1 -3.68 13.19 19.79
CA MET A 1 -2.96 13.41 18.52
C MET A 1 -2.81 14.91 18.29
N ARG A 2 -1.66 15.38 17.79
CA ARG A 2 -1.50 16.78 17.36
C ARG A 2 -2.14 16.95 15.99
N ILE A 3 -2.86 18.05 15.74
CA ILE A 3 -3.44 18.32 14.42
C ILE A 3 -2.30 18.61 13.43
N VAL A 4 -2.26 17.85 12.33
CA VAL A 4 -1.28 18.05 11.27
C VAL A 4 -1.73 19.20 10.38
N LYS A 5 -0.85 20.21 10.25
CA LYS A 5 -1.14 21.43 9.49
C LYS A 5 -1.13 21.17 7.99
N LEU A 6 -1.91 21.94 7.24
CA LEU A 6 -1.99 21.88 5.78
C LEU A 6 -1.52 23.20 5.11
N PRO A 7 -0.24 23.58 5.25
CA PRO A 7 0.26 24.79 4.62
C PRO A 7 0.19 24.68 3.09
N GLY A 8 -0.25 25.74 2.43
CA GLY A 8 -0.27 25.86 0.97
C GLY A 8 -1.58 25.49 0.29
N ILE A 9 -2.52 24.80 0.96
CA ILE A 9 -3.88 24.59 0.42
C ILE A 9 -4.76 25.81 0.72
N ILE A 10 -4.63 26.39 1.92
CA ILE A 10 -5.47 27.51 2.39
C ILE A 10 -4.63 28.77 2.70
N GLY A 11 -3.30 28.69 2.51
CA GLY A 11 -2.35 29.78 2.75
C GLY A 11 -1.03 29.29 3.35
N ARG A 12 0.03 30.11 3.31
CA ARG A 12 1.36 29.72 3.80
C ARG A 12 1.40 29.40 5.29
N ASN A 13 0.49 29.99 6.09
CA ASN A 13 0.42 29.85 7.56
C ASN A 13 -0.97 29.42 8.04
N ALA A 14 -1.51 28.31 7.52
CA ALA A 14 -2.81 27.80 7.99
C ALA A 14 -2.78 27.52 9.51
N SER A 15 -3.75 28.07 10.25
CA SER A 15 -3.86 27.84 11.68
C SER A 15 -4.27 26.37 11.96
N PRO A 16 -3.99 25.84 13.16
CA PRO A 16 -4.42 24.50 13.55
C PRO A 16 -5.94 24.29 13.42
N GLY A 17 -6.74 25.33 13.73
CA GLY A 17 -8.20 25.27 13.62
C GLY A 17 -8.70 25.09 12.19
N VAL A 18 -8.10 25.81 11.22
CA VAL A 18 -8.42 25.66 9.80
C VAL A 18 -8.05 24.26 9.31
N SER A 19 -6.88 23.75 9.71
CA SER A 19 -6.46 22.39 9.34
C SER A 19 -7.40 21.33 9.93
N ALA A 20 -7.87 21.51 11.17
CA ALA A 20 -8.86 20.63 11.80
C ALA A 20 -10.19 20.64 11.04
N ALA A 21 -10.66 21.81 10.59
CA ALA A 21 -11.89 21.92 9.81
C ALA A 21 -11.79 21.16 8.48
N VAL A 22 -10.65 21.24 7.77
CA VAL A 22 -10.44 20.48 6.53
C VAL A 22 -10.47 18.98 6.78
N TRP A 23 -9.77 18.50 7.81
CA TRP A 23 -9.79 17.08 8.19
C TRP A 23 -11.19 16.61 8.58
N PHE A 24 -11.94 17.44 9.28
CA PHE A 24 -13.31 17.15 9.69
C PHE A 24 -14.27 17.08 8.49
N ILE A 25 -14.17 18.03 7.56
CA ILE A 25 -14.94 18.03 6.31
C ILE A 25 -14.62 16.78 5.49
N LEU A 26 -13.34 16.45 5.35
CA LEU A 26 -12.91 15.22 4.67
C LEU A 26 -13.50 13.98 5.35
N PHE A 27 -13.42 13.89 6.67
CA PHE A 27 -13.99 12.78 7.43
C PHE A 27 -15.51 12.64 7.24
N ILE A 28 -16.25 13.75 7.28
CA ILE A 28 -17.71 13.75 7.01
C ILE A 28 -17.99 13.28 5.59
N ALA A 29 -17.24 13.77 4.60
CA ALA A 29 -17.41 13.36 3.21
C ALA A 29 -17.16 11.86 3.03
N LEU A 30 -16.10 11.31 3.64
CA LEU A 30 -15.80 9.88 3.60
C LEU A 30 -16.88 9.05 4.31
N TYR A 31 -17.34 9.49 5.49
CA TYR A 31 -18.43 8.83 6.18
C TYR A 31 -19.71 8.80 5.34
N ALA A 32 -20.06 9.91 4.67
CA ALA A 32 -21.21 9.96 3.78
C ALA A 32 -21.07 8.97 2.61
N ILE A 33 -19.90 8.91 1.96
CA ILE A 33 -19.63 7.93 0.90
C ILE A 33 -19.80 6.50 1.42
N SER A 34 -19.28 6.20 2.61
CA SER A 34 -19.43 4.87 3.24
C SER A 34 -20.89 4.54 3.57
N ALA A 35 -21.65 5.52 4.07
CA ALA A 35 -23.05 5.32 4.49
C ALA A 35 -24.00 5.16 3.29
N PHE A 36 -23.69 5.80 2.15
CA PHE A 36 -24.49 5.75 0.92
C PHE A 36 -23.84 4.89 -0.17
N HIS A 37 -23.05 3.89 0.20
CA HIS A 37 -22.31 3.06 -0.76
C HIS A 37 -23.23 2.31 -1.74
N ASP A 38 -24.39 1.82 -1.28
CA ASP A 38 -25.40 1.15 -2.13
C ASP A 38 -25.92 2.00 -3.29
N SER A 39 -26.01 3.32 -3.10
CA SER A 39 -26.55 4.25 -4.10
C SER A 39 -25.46 4.97 -4.90
N THR A 40 -24.22 4.96 -4.40
CA THR A 40 -23.10 5.70 -5.01
C THR A 40 -22.12 4.81 -5.76
N LEU A 41 -22.02 3.53 -5.40
CA LEU A 41 -21.09 2.58 -6.01
C LEU A 41 -21.80 1.63 -6.98
N PRO A 42 -21.14 1.22 -8.08
CA PRO A 42 -21.63 0.15 -8.93
C PRO A 42 -21.80 -1.16 -8.15
N ALA A 43 -22.82 -1.95 -8.48
CA ALA A 43 -23.19 -3.19 -7.77
C ALA A 43 -22.02 -4.19 -7.60
N ARG A 44 -21.06 -4.21 -8.53
CA ARG A 44 -19.87 -5.07 -8.45
C ARG A 44 -19.02 -4.86 -7.19
N PHE A 45 -19.05 -3.67 -6.58
CA PHE A 45 -18.32 -3.39 -5.34
C PHE A 45 -18.96 -4.10 -4.13
N LEU A 46 -20.21 -4.55 -4.24
CA LEU A 46 -20.99 -5.21 -3.18
C LEU A 46 -20.94 -6.75 -3.28
N LEU A 47 -20.32 -7.31 -4.32
CA LEU A 47 -20.33 -8.76 -4.56
C LEU A 47 -19.72 -9.56 -3.41
N ASP A 48 -18.60 -9.08 -2.85
CA ASP A 48 -17.97 -9.72 -1.70
C ASP A 48 -18.90 -9.76 -0.48
N GLU A 49 -19.62 -8.67 -0.22
CA GLU A 49 -20.56 -8.58 0.90
C GLU A 49 -21.69 -9.59 0.75
N LEU A 50 -22.29 -9.67 -0.44
CA LEU A 50 -23.35 -10.62 -0.74
C LEU A 50 -22.88 -12.06 -0.52
N VAL A 51 -21.68 -12.40 -1.01
CA VAL A 51 -21.09 -13.73 -0.82
C VAL A 51 -20.82 -13.99 0.66
N ILE A 52 -20.24 -13.05 1.40
CA ILE A 52 -19.93 -13.22 2.83
C ILE A 52 -21.22 -13.43 3.63
N PHE A 53 -22.27 -12.65 3.39
CA PHE A 53 -23.53 -12.81 4.11
C PHE A 53 -24.27 -14.08 3.75
N ASP A 54 -24.20 -14.53 2.50
CA ASP A 54 -24.71 -15.85 2.13
C ASP A 54 -23.96 -16.98 2.86
N ARG A 55 -22.62 -16.90 2.92
CA ARG A 55 -21.80 -17.83 3.69
C ARG A 55 -22.06 -17.76 5.19
N MET A 56 -22.32 -16.57 5.76
CA MET A 56 -22.67 -16.44 7.18
C MET A 56 -23.96 -17.18 7.56
N LYS A 57 -24.88 -17.41 6.62
CA LYS A 57 -26.09 -18.23 6.88
C LYS A 57 -25.81 -19.73 6.94
N THR A 58 -24.76 -20.18 6.25
CA THR A 58 -24.50 -21.62 6.01
C THR A 58 -23.26 -22.16 6.74
N VAL A 59 -22.33 -21.29 7.11
CA VAL A 59 -21.06 -21.64 7.77
C VAL A 59 -21.19 -21.40 9.28
N THR A 60 -21.34 -22.51 10.02
CA THR A 60 -21.50 -22.52 11.49
C THR A 60 -20.23 -22.93 12.23
N ALA A 61 -19.24 -23.49 11.54
CA ALA A 61 -17.96 -23.93 12.10
C ALA A 61 -16.83 -23.77 11.08
N PHE A 62 -15.59 -23.68 11.57
CA PHE A 62 -14.40 -23.71 10.72
C PHE A 62 -14.34 -25.04 9.95
N ARG A 63 -14.23 -24.95 8.61
CA ARG A 63 -14.25 -26.13 7.73
C ARG A 63 -12.88 -26.49 7.18
N ALA A 64 -12.15 -25.52 6.64
CA ALA A 64 -10.89 -25.78 5.96
C ALA A 64 -9.98 -24.55 5.91
N PHE A 65 -8.67 -24.80 5.87
CA PHE A 65 -7.67 -23.77 5.57
C PHE A 65 -7.75 -23.36 4.09
N GLY A 66 -7.47 -22.09 3.79
CA GLY A 66 -7.53 -21.55 2.42
C GLY A 66 -8.93 -21.19 1.91
N ASP A 67 -10.02 -21.62 2.59
CA ASP A 67 -11.38 -21.20 2.22
C ASP A 67 -11.70 -19.80 2.74
N SER A 68 -11.23 -18.83 1.98
CA SER A 68 -11.14 -17.43 2.36
C SER A 68 -12.46 -16.72 2.69
N PHE A 69 -13.58 -17.11 2.06
CA PHE A 69 -14.89 -16.50 2.35
C PHE A 69 -15.59 -17.21 3.50
N ASP A 70 -15.52 -18.54 3.56
CA ASP A 70 -16.08 -19.32 4.66
C ASP A 70 -15.37 -19.00 5.98
N ASN A 71 -14.05 -18.86 5.98
CA ASN A 71 -13.28 -18.49 7.17
C ASN A 71 -13.61 -17.08 7.66
N LEU A 72 -13.90 -16.14 6.74
CA LEU A 72 -14.32 -14.79 7.10
C LEU A 72 -15.74 -14.77 7.67
N ALA A 73 -16.67 -15.48 7.03
CA ALA A 73 -18.03 -15.64 7.50
C ALA A 73 -18.09 -16.30 8.88
N TRP A 74 -17.31 -17.36 9.10
CA TRP A 74 -17.14 -18.00 10.40
C TRP A 74 -16.60 -17.02 11.44
N LEU A 75 -15.56 -16.25 11.13
CA LEU A 75 -14.99 -15.26 12.04
C LEU A 75 -16.02 -14.19 12.43
N PHE A 76 -16.77 -13.67 11.48
CA PHE A 76 -17.82 -12.67 11.74
C PHE A 76 -18.96 -13.24 12.59
N ASN A 77 -19.43 -14.45 12.29
CA ASN A 77 -20.43 -15.15 13.10
C ASN A 77 -19.94 -15.42 14.52
N PHE A 78 -18.69 -15.89 14.67
CA PHE A 78 -18.07 -16.18 15.96
C PHE A 78 -17.99 -14.92 16.84
N LEU A 79 -17.69 -13.78 16.25
CA LEU A 79 -17.65 -12.49 16.94
C LEU A 79 -19.04 -11.84 17.12
N GLY A 80 -20.11 -12.46 16.60
CA GLY A 80 -21.47 -11.93 16.65
C GLY A 80 -21.65 -10.63 15.85
N LEU A 81 -20.83 -10.40 14.82
CA LEU A 81 -20.86 -9.18 14.03
C LEU A 81 -21.97 -9.23 12.99
N GLN A 82 -22.64 -8.10 12.81
CA GLN A 82 -23.66 -7.87 11.77
C GLN A 82 -23.13 -6.91 10.70
N SER A 83 -23.87 -6.74 9.60
CA SER A 83 -23.49 -5.86 8.47
C SER A 83 -22.94 -4.51 8.93
N PHE A 84 -23.72 -3.75 9.70
CA PHE A 84 -23.31 -2.43 10.19
C PHE A 84 -22.01 -2.49 10.99
N SER A 85 -21.86 -3.44 11.91
CA SER A 85 -20.67 -3.57 12.75
C SER A 85 -19.43 -3.95 11.94
N ILE A 86 -19.58 -4.82 10.94
CA ILE A 86 -18.47 -5.23 10.05
C ILE A 86 -17.99 -4.02 9.24
N SER A 87 -18.90 -3.31 8.59
CA SER A 87 -18.61 -2.10 7.82
C SER A 87 -17.96 -1.02 8.68
N LEU A 88 -18.49 -0.81 9.90
CA LEU A 88 -17.93 0.14 10.85
C LEU A 88 -16.50 -0.24 11.27
N ILE A 89 -16.22 -1.51 11.54
CA ILE A 89 -14.87 -1.99 11.86
C ILE A 89 -13.93 -1.75 10.68
N GLY A 90 -14.34 -2.08 9.46
CA GLY A 90 -13.53 -1.85 8.25
C GLY A 90 -13.21 -0.37 8.04
N PHE A 91 -14.22 0.50 8.12
CA PHE A 91 -14.08 1.94 8.00
C PHE A 91 -13.16 2.53 9.09
N LEU A 92 -13.37 2.13 10.36
CA LEU A 92 -12.55 2.61 11.46
C LEU A 92 -11.11 2.09 11.39
N ALA A 93 -10.90 0.80 11.10
CA ALA A 93 -9.57 0.22 11.02
C ALA A 93 -8.71 0.91 9.94
N SER A 94 -9.31 1.15 8.79
CA SER A 94 -8.64 1.82 7.67
C SER A 94 -8.38 3.31 7.94
N THR A 95 -9.40 4.04 8.39
CA THR A 95 -9.29 5.48 8.68
C THR A 95 -8.34 5.76 9.84
N ILE A 96 -8.49 5.04 10.97
CA ILE A 96 -7.59 5.15 12.11
C ILE A 96 -6.18 4.71 11.71
N GLY A 97 -6.04 3.64 10.90
CA GLY A 97 -4.76 3.20 10.37
C GLY A 97 -4.01 4.31 9.66
N MET A 98 -4.68 5.03 8.76
CA MET A 98 -4.09 6.17 8.05
C MET A 98 -3.71 7.31 9.00
N PHE A 99 -4.56 7.67 9.95
CA PHE A 99 -4.23 8.72 10.94
C PHE A 99 -3.06 8.32 11.85
N VAL A 100 -2.98 7.05 12.25
CA VAL A 100 -1.84 6.51 13.01
C VAL A 100 -0.57 6.55 12.15
N ALA A 101 -0.64 6.20 10.86
CA ALA A 101 0.49 6.31 9.94
C ALA A 101 1.03 7.74 9.84
N ILE A 102 0.14 8.73 9.68
CA ILE A 102 0.51 10.15 9.67
C ILE A 102 1.14 10.54 11.01
N TRP A 103 0.51 10.20 12.14
CA TRP A 103 1.00 10.55 13.47
C TRP A 103 2.38 9.94 13.75
N ARG A 104 2.57 8.66 13.39
CA ARG A 104 3.82 7.93 13.57
C ARG A 104 4.94 8.40 12.63
N SER A 105 4.61 9.04 11.51
CA SER A 105 5.64 9.62 10.61
C SER A 105 6.47 10.71 11.31
N GLY A 106 5.90 11.40 12.32
CA GLY A 106 6.52 12.50 13.04
C GLY A 106 6.33 13.87 12.38
N LEU A 107 5.64 13.94 11.23
CA LEU A 107 5.36 15.20 10.55
C LEU A 107 4.39 16.08 11.33
N THR A 108 4.67 17.39 11.32
CA THR A 108 3.80 18.42 11.90
C THR A 108 2.93 19.11 10.84
N SER A 109 3.29 18.99 9.57
CA SER A 109 2.56 19.54 8.43
C SER A 109 2.69 18.66 7.19
N LEU A 110 1.64 18.58 6.37
CA LEU A 110 1.68 17.93 5.06
C LEU A 110 1.81 18.97 3.95
N LYS A 111 2.64 18.68 2.96
CA LYS A 111 2.65 19.40 1.68
C LYS A 111 1.35 19.11 0.92
N PRO A 112 0.90 20.00 0.00
CA PRO A 112 -0.33 19.76 -0.77
C PRO A 112 -0.37 18.39 -1.47
N ALA A 113 0.73 17.98 -2.12
CA ALA A 113 0.82 16.67 -2.77
C ALA A 113 0.67 15.49 -1.79
N GLU A 114 1.22 15.61 -0.58
CA GLU A 114 1.10 14.58 0.46
C GLU A 114 -0.33 14.50 0.98
N PHE A 115 -0.99 15.65 1.17
CA PHE A 115 -2.40 15.69 1.56
C PHE A 115 -3.30 15.06 0.50
N PHE A 116 -3.12 15.40 -0.78
CA PHE A 116 -3.91 14.80 -1.86
C PHE A 116 -3.71 13.29 -1.96
N LEU A 117 -2.49 12.78 -1.73
CA LEU A 117 -2.24 11.34 -1.66
C LEU A 117 -2.91 10.68 -0.45
N VAL A 118 -2.87 11.31 0.73
CA VAL A 118 -3.60 10.81 1.89
C VAL A 118 -5.11 10.78 1.61
N ALA A 119 -5.67 11.86 1.05
CA ALA A 119 -7.09 11.93 0.70
C ALA A 119 -7.47 10.87 -0.34
N PHE A 120 -6.63 10.68 -1.37
CA PHE A 120 -6.79 9.62 -2.37
C PHE A 120 -6.86 8.23 -1.71
N TRP A 121 -5.93 7.90 -0.82
CA TRP A 121 -5.92 6.60 -0.16
C TRP A 121 -7.05 6.43 0.87
N LEU A 122 -7.47 7.49 1.55
CA LEU A 122 -8.64 7.46 2.43
C LEU A 122 -9.93 7.21 1.63
N ALA A 123 -10.09 7.85 0.47
CA ALA A 123 -11.24 7.62 -0.41
C ALA A 123 -11.27 6.16 -0.90
N ASN A 124 -10.15 5.63 -1.39
CA ASN A 124 -10.07 4.23 -1.82
C ASN A 124 -10.35 3.25 -0.68
N GLN A 125 -9.77 3.47 0.50
CA GLN A 125 -10.06 2.65 1.67
C GLN A 125 -11.55 2.66 2.04
N THR A 126 -12.18 3.83 1.98
CA THR A 126 -13.62 3.96 2.25
C THR A 126 -14.45 3.14 1.26
N VAL A 127 -14.14 3.24 -0.03
CA VAL A 127 -14.85 2.53 -1.10
C VAL A 127 -14.67 1.02 -1.01
N TYR A 128 -13.46 0.54 -0.71
CA TYR A 128 -13.14 -0.89 -0.78
C TYR A 128 -13.26 -1.65 0.55
N ILE A 129 -13.19 -0.94 1.68
CA ILE A 129 -13.07 -1.52 3.03
C ILE A 129 -14.23 -1.06 3.92
N GLY A 130 -14.96 0.00 3.54
CA GLY A 130 -16.20 0.41 4.20
C GLY A 130 -17.36 -0.58 4.02
N VAL A 131 -17.14 -1.65 3.25
CA VAL A 131 -18.09 -2.72 2.94
C VAL A 131 -17.49 -4.08 3.34
N PRO A 132 -18.28 -5.05 3.83
CA PRO A 132 -17.78 -6.36 4.25
C PRO A 132 -16.93 -7.03 3.17
N SER A 133 -15.65 -7.23 3.50
CA SER A 133 -14.68 -7.80 2.57
C SER A 133 -13.48 -8.40 3.31
N LYS A 134 -12.68 -9.18 2.59
CA LYS A 134 -11.41 -9.73 3.10
C LYS A 134 -10.39 -8.64 3.43
N GLU A 135 -10.50 -7.46 2.83
CA GLU A 135 -9.57 -6.35 3.07
C GLU A 135 -9.64 -5.86 4.53
N ILE A 136 -10.78 -6.03 5.21
CA ILE A 136 -10.96 -5.62 6.61
C ILE A 136 -9.92 -6.31 7.50
N VAL A 137 -9.67 -7.61 7.29
CA VAL A 137 -8.66 -8.36 8.04
C VAL A 137 -7.30 -7.72 7.84
N ILE A 138 -6.91 -7.44 6.59
CA ILE A 138 -5.62 -6.83 6.26
C ILE A 138 -5.50 -5.43 6.89
N SER A 139 -6.56 -4.62 6.87
CA SER A 139 -6.58 -3.30 7.51
C SER A 139 -6.35 -3.36 9.01
N VAL A 140 -6.98 -4.31 9.71
CA VAL A 140 -6.77 -4.51 11.15
C VAL A 140 -5.32 -4.90 11.43
N LEU A 141 -4.74 -5.78 10.62
CA LEU A 141 -3.34 -6.19 10.76
C LEU A 141 -2.37 -5.03 10.51
N VAL A 142 -2.62 -4.22 9.48
CA VAL A 142 -1.85 -3.01 9.18
C VAL A 142 -1.92 -2.00 10.32
N LEU A 143 -3.11 -1.79 10.89
CA LEU A 143 -3.29 -0.95 12.07
C LEU A 143 -2.45 -1.44 13.26
N LEU A 144 -2.48 -2.75 13.55
CA LEU A 144 -1.66 -3.35 14.61
C LEU A 144 -0.16 -3.13 14.35
N MET A 145 0.30 -3.37 13.13
CA MET A 145 1.71 -3.14 12.75
C MET A 145 2.15 -1.69 12.98
N LEU A 146 1.29 -0.72 12.67
CA LEU A 146 1.57 0.70 12.89
C LEU A 146 1.64 1.07 14.38
N PHE A 147 0.85 0.43 15.25
CA PHE A 147 0.93 0.63 16.70
C PHE A 147 2.24 0.08 17.28
N TYR A 148 2.73 -1.05 16.79
CA TYR A 148 3.92 -1.73 17.32
C TYR A 148 5.22 -1.40 16.57
N ASN A 149 5.24 -0.34 15.76
CA ASN A 149 6.34 0.01 14.86
C ASN A 149 7.73 0.13 15.52
N SER A 150 7.80 0.44 16.82
CA SER A 150 9.07 0.65 17.54
C SER A 150 9.61 -0.62 18.20
N SER A 151 8.89 -1.75 18.08
CA SER A 151 9.27 -3.01 18.73
C SER A 151 10.44 -3.70 18.04
N ARG A 152 11.34 -4.29 18.83
CA ARG A 152 12.38 -5.19 18.30
C ARG A 152 11.79 -6.46 17.69
N ALA A 153 10.59 -6.84 18.12
CA ALA A 153 9.86 -8.01 17.65
C ALA A 153 8.96 -7.72 16.42
N ILE A 154 9.11 -6.57 15.75
CA ILE A 154 8.22 -6.18 14.65
C ILE A 154 8.23 -7.16 13.48
N LEU A 155 9.39 -7.78 13.19
CA LEU A 155 9.48 -8.84 12.17
C LEU A 155 8.70 -10.09 12.62
N VAL A 156 8.83 -10.49 13.87
CA VAL A 156 8.11 -11.66 14.42
C VAL A 156 6.60 -11.42 14.37
N LEU A 157 6.16 -10.23 14.78
CA LEU A 157 4.77 -9.82 14.67
C LEU A 157 4.29 -9.90 13.22
N PHE A 158 5.04 -9.31 12.28
CA PHE A 158 4.72 -9.38 10.85
C PHE A 158 4.60 -10.83 10.35
N VAL A 159 5.56 -11.69 10.69
CA VAL A 159 5.56 -13.10 10.27
C VAL A 159 4.32 -13.81 10.78
N VAL A 160 3.97 -13.66 12.05
CA VAL A 160 2.77 -14.28 12.64
C VAL A 160 1.51 -13.77 11.94
N LEU A 161 1.36 -12.46 11.82
CA LEU A 161 0.17 -11.86 11.21
C LEU A 161 0.02 -12.23 9.73
N ALA A 162 1.10 -12.14 8.94
CA ALA A 162 1.08 -12.50 7.53
C ALA A 162 0.91 -14.01 7.31
N ALA A 163 1.42 -14.86 8.19
CA ALA A 163 1.18 -16.31 8.14
C ALA A 163 -0.29 -16.64 8.42
N LEU A 164 -0.94 -15.96 9.38
CA LEU A 164 -2.38 -16.10 9.61
C LEU A 164 -3.18 -15.70 8.36
N VAL A 165 -2.80 -14.60 7.70
CA VAL A 165 -3.43 -14.22 6.41
C VAL A 165 -3.22 -15.31 5.37
N ALA A 166 -1.99 -15.79 5.21
CA ALA A 166 -1.66 -16.80 4.23
C ALA A 166 -2.47 -18.09 4.43
N VAL A 167 -2.59 -18.56 5.66
CA VAL A 167 -3.23 -19.85 5.99
C VAL A 167 -4.75 -19.77 5.94
N TYR A 168 -5.36 -18.70 6.46
CA TYR A 168 -6.82 -18.64 6.61
C TYR A 168 -7.53 -17.88 5.49
N PHE A 169 -6.91 -16.85 4.93
CA PHE A 169 -7.61 -15.89 4.08
C PHE A 169 -7.07 -15.82 2.65
N ARG A 170 -5.76 -15.91 2.43
CA ARG A 170 -5.14 -15.67 1.12
C ARG A 170 -3.83 -16.43 0.96
N SER A 171 -3.87 -17.66 0.46
CA SER A 171 -2.69 -18.54 0.31
C SER A 171 -1.49 -17.88 -0.40
N TYR A 172 -1.73 -17.04 -1.41
CA TYR A 172 -0.66 -16.32 -2.11
C TYR A 172 0.14 -15.36 -1.22
N TRP A 173 -0.38 -14.94 -0.05
CA TRP A 173 0.40 -14.17 0.93
C TRP A 173 1.61 -14.93 1.46
N GLY A 174 1.66 -16.26 1.33
CA GLY A 174 2.86 -17.04 1.63
C GLY A 174 4.07 -16.60 0.79
N ILE A 175 3.85 -16.26 -0.49
CA ILE A 175 4.90 -15.73 -1.37
C ILE A 175 5.34 -14.35 -0.88
N THR A 176 4.39 -13.45 -0.60
CA THR A 176 4.67 -12.11 -0.04
C THR A 176 5.46 -12.21 1.26
N LEU A 177 5.07 -13.09 2.18
CA LEU A 177 5.73 -13.32 3.46
C LEU A 177 7.18 -13.78 3.26
N ALA A 178 7.40 -14.86 2.50
CA ALA A 178 8.73 -15.40 2.26
C ALA A 178 9.66 -14.38 1.60
N ALA A 179 9.16 -13.68 0.56
CA ALA A 179 9.87 -12.61 -0.13
C ALA A 179 10.22 -11.44 0.81
N THR A 180 9.28 -11.03 1.68
CA THR A 180 9.50 -9.93 2.63
C THR A 180 10.55 -10.29 3.65
N VAL A 181 10.47 -11.48 4.25
CA VAL A 181 11.46 -11.94 5.24
C VAL A 181 12.84 -12.02 4.60
N PHE A 182 12.95 -12.61 3.40
CA PHE A 182 14.21 -12.69 2.67
C PHE A 182 14.82 -11.30 2.44
N LEU A 183 14.06 -10.35 1.86
CA LEU A 183 14.57 -8.99 1.61
C LEU A 183 14.93 -8.23 2.89
N TYR A 184 14.20 -8.49 3.98
CA TYR A 184 14.42 -7.83 5.26
C TYR A 184 15.73 -8.27 5.92
N ILE A 185 16.02 -9.58 5.91
CA ILE A 185 17.26 -10.13 6.49
C ILE A 185 18.45 -10.04 5.53
N ALA A 186 18.20 -9.88 4.23
CA ALA A 186 19.24 -9.77 3.23
C ALA A 186 20.11 -8.51 3.41
N PRO A 187 21.39 -8.58 3.00
CA PRO A 187 22.27 -7.42 3.02
C PRO A 187 21.66 -6.21 2.28
N ASN A 188 21.99 -4.99 2.72
CA ASN A 188 21.48 -3.74 2.13
C ASN A 188 21.64 -3.67 0.60
N GLY A 189 22.63 -4.36 0.02
CA GLY A 189 22.84 -4.46 -1.43
C GLY A 189 21.62 -5.00 -2.18
N PHE A 190 20.88 -5.95 -1.60
CA PHE A 190 19.67 -6.53 -2.22
C PHE A 190 18.52 -5.53 -2.35
N ARG A 191 18.56 -4.42 -1.59
CA ARG A 191 17.53 -3.38 -1.60
C ARG A 191 17.84 -2.22 -2.56
N ARG A 192 18.88 -2.34 -3.39
CA ARG A 192 19.19 -1.38 -4.45
C ARG A 192 18.27 -1.58 -5.64
N PRO A 193 17.93 -0.53 -6.41
CA PRO A 193 16.96 -0.64 -7.52
C PRO A 193 17.23 -1.78 -8.50
N VAL A 194 18.49 -1.95 -8.93
CA VAL A 194 18.89 -3.02 -9.85
C VAL A 194 18.73 -4.40 -9.20
N SER A 195 19.13 -4.55 -7.94
CA SER A 195 18.97 -5.80 -7.20
C SER A 195 17.51 -6.16 -6.95
N LEU A 196 16.62 -5.18 -6.79
CA LEU A 196 15.18 -5.41 -6.67
C LEU A 196 14.57 -5.92 -7.98
N ILE A 197 15.05 -5.47 -9.14
CA ILE A 197 14.65 -6.00 -10.45
C ILE A 197 15.06 -7.47 -10.56
N PHE A 198 16.33 -7.78 -10.27
CA PHE A 198 16.80 -9.18 -10.28
C PHE A 198 16.09 -10.05 -9.27
N PHE A 199 15.78 -9.51 -8.09
CA PHE A 199 15.00 -10.19 -7.07
C PHE A 199 13.59 -10.53 -7.57
N ALA A 200 12.86 -9.57 -8.16
CA ALA A 200 11.52 -9.81 -8.70
C ALA A 200 11.56 -10.85 -9.82
N LEU A 201 12.51 -10.76 -10.75
CA LEU A 201 12.69 -11.74 -11.83
C LEU A 201 13.01 -13.13 -11.29
N ALA A 202 13.90 -13.25 -10.32
CA ALA A 202 14.22 -14.52 -9.67
C ALA A 202 12.99 -15.10 -8.96
N MET A 203 12.22 -14.26 -8.26
CA MET A 203 10.96 -14.66 -7.65
C MET A 203 9.98 -15.22 -8.69
N PHE A 204 9.80 -14.53 -9.82
CA PHE A 204 8.91 -14.99 -10.91
C PHE A 204 9.38 -16.31 -11.50
N VAL A 205 10.68 -16.48 -11.75
CA VAL A 205 11.24 -17.75 -12.24
C VAL A 205 11.00 -18.88 -11.24
N MET A 206 11.22 -18.65 -9.95
CA MET A 206 10.99 -19.66 -8.91
C MET A 206 9.51 -20.06 -8.83
N VAL A 207 8.59 -19.09 -8.81
CA VAL A 207 7.15 -19.39 -8.77
C VAL A 207 6.69 -20.05 -10.07
N ALA A 208 7.21 -19.63 -11.23
CA ALA A 208 6.89 -20.25 -12.52
C ALA A 208 7.31 -21.73 -12.56
N PHE A 209 8.46 -22.08 -11.98
CA PHE A 209 8.88 -23.47 -11.86
C PHE A 209 7.92 -24.29 -10.99
N VAL A 210 7.46 -23.71 -9.87
CA VAL A 210 6.46 -24.36 -9.01
C VAL A 210 5.15 -24.55 -9.76
N PHE A 211 4.68 -23.55 -10.51
CA PHE A 211 3.45 -23.64 -11.30
C PHE A 211 3.54 -24.71 -12.38
N GLN A 212 4.63 -24.71 -13.15
CA GLN A 212 4.85 -25.70 -14.20
C GLN A 212 4.90 -27.12 -13.63
N LYS A 213 5.51 -27.32 -12.46
CA LYS A 213 5.64 -28.64 -11.83
C LYS A 213 4.35 -29.10 -11.14
N ALA A 214 3.62 -28.20 -10.49
CA ALA A 214 2.43 -28.53 -9.70
C ALA A 214 1.15 -28.58 -10.55
N TYR A 215 1.04 -27.70 -11.54
CA TYR A 215 -0.17 -27.53 -12.35
C TYR A 215 0.03 -27.82 -13.84
N GLY A 216 1.28 -27.89 -14.33
CA GLY A 216 1.55 -28.02 -15.76
C GLY A 216 1.38 -26.72 -16.55
N GLU A 217 1.10 -25.61 -15.86
CA GLU A 217 0.64 -24.35 -16.46
C GLU A 217 1.68 -23.23 -16.36
N SER A 218 1.50 -22.18 -17.17
CA SER A 218 2.33 -20.97 -17.11
C SER A 218 2.04 -20.13 -15.87
N LEU A 219 2.98 -19.24 -15.51
CA LEU A 219 2.86 -18.39 -14.31
C LEU A 219 1.62 -17.49 -14.33
N ASP A 220 1.22 -17.02 -15.50
CA ASP A 220 0.07 -16.14 -15.70
C ASP A 220 -1.27 -16.89 -15.83
N PHE A 221 -1.27 -18.21 -15.75
CA PHE A 221 -2.48 -19.05 -15.80
C PHE A 221 -3.51 -18.66 -14.74
N ALA A 222 -3.09 -18.45 -13.48
CA ALA A 222 -4.02 -18.09 -12.39
C ALA A 222 -4.81 -16.82 -12.70
N ARG A 223 -4.16 -15.85 -13.35
CA ARG A 223 -4.76 -14.60 -13.81
C ARG A 223 -5.72 -14.82 -14.98
N GLN A 224 -5.33 -15.65 -15.94
CA GLN A 224 -6.19 -15.98 -17.09
C GLN A 224 -7.46 -16.69 -16.65
N ASN A 225 -7.33 -17.72 -15.81
CA ASN A 225 -8.46 -18.46 -15.25
C ASN A 225 -9.44 -17.55 -14.48
N ALA A 226 -8.92 -16.58 -13.72
CA ALA A 226 -9.76 -15.58 -13.04
C ALA A 226 -10.48 -14.61 -14.01
N ASN A 227 -9.98 -14.46 -15.24
CA ASN A 227 -10.52 -13.58 -16.27
C ASN A 227 -11.48 -14.29 -17.24
N GLU A 228 -11.44 -15.62 -17.36
CA GLU A 228 -12.24 -16.42 -18.31
C GLU A 228 -13.76 -16.19 -18.19
N TRP A 229 -14.25 -15.96 -16.97
CA TRP A 229 -15.68 -15.84 -16.67
C TRP A 229 -16.17 -14.39 -16.59
N ARG A 230 -15.32 -13.41 -16.92
CA ARG A 230 -15.64 -11.99 -16.79
C ARG A 230 -16.25 -11.44 -18.08
N ASP A 231 -17.33 -10.70 -17.95
CA ASP A 231 -18.03 -10.08 -19.07
C ASP A 231 -17.15 -9.00 -19.74
N PRO A 232 -16.85 -9.10 -21.06
CA PRO A 232 -16.14 -8.11 -21.88
C PRO A 232 -16.53 -6.65 -21.70
N GLU A 233 -17.79 -6.35 -21.36
CA GLU A 233 -18.27 -4.98 -21.14
C GLU A 233 -17.81 -4.40 -19.79
N GLU A 234 -17.41 -5.25 -18.83
CA GLU A 234 -16.87 -4.87 -17.51
C GLU A 234 -15.33 -4.76 -17.48
N VAL A 235 -14.65 -4.97 -18.62
CA VAL A 235 -13.21 -5.32 -18.77
C VAL A 235 -12.24 -4.15 -18.87
N GLY A 236 -12.69 -2.90 -18.71
CA GLY A 236 -11.83 -1.71 -18.92
C GLY A 236 -10.50 -1.70 -18.14
N SER A 237 -10.44 -2.41 -17.00
CA SER A 237 -9.24 -2.56 -16.16
C SER A 237 -8.58 -3.95 -16.22
N MET A 238 -9.04 -4.88 -17.05
CA MET A 238 -8.50 -6.25 -17.09
C MET A 238 -7.05 -6.27 -17.56
N ILE A 239 -6.24 -7.11 -16.92
CA ILE A 239 -4.84 -7.31 -17.29
C ILE A 239 -4.78 -8.56 -18.16
N VAL A 240 -4.74 -8.35 -19.47
CA VAL A 240 -4.57 -9.41 -20.48
C VAL A 240 -3.09 -9.82 -20.64
N GLN A 241 -2.84 -10.91 -21.37
CA GLN A 241 -1.47 -11.21 -21.82
C GLN A 241 -0.97 -10.10 -22.75
N PHE A 242 0.27 -9.68 -22.53
CA PHE A 242 0.99 -8.75 -23.41
C PHE A 242 1.72 -9.50 -24.52
N ILE A 243 2.27 -10.67 -24.19
CA ILE A 243 2.92 -11.57 -25.14
C ILE A 243 2.05 -12.81 -25.24
N PRO A 244 1.43 -13.09 -26.41
CA PRO A 244 0.60 -14.28 -26.58
C PRO A 244 1.47 -15.54 -26.54
N GLY A 245 0.89 -16.63 -26.06
CA GLY A 245 1.52 -17.95 -26.01
C GLY A 245 1.57 -18.53 -24.61
N SER A 246 2.18 -19.71 -24.51
CA SER A 246 2.29 -20.49 -23.28
C SER A 246 3.74 -20.87 -22.98
N GLY A 247 4.00 -21.26 -21.74
CA GLY A 247 5.32 -21.69 -21.26
C GLY A 247 5.96 -20.74 -20.27
N MET A 248 6.98 -21.25 -19.57
CA MET A 248 7.61 -20.60 -18.43
C MET A 248 8.16 -19.21 -18.75
N PHE A 249 8.92 -19.06 -19.84
CA PHE A 249 9.54 -17.79 -20.20
C PHE A 249 8.52 -16.72 -20.59
N ILE A 250 7.48 -17.12 -21.32
CA ILE A 250 6.38 -16.22 -21.71
C ILE A 250 5.59 -15.78 -20.48
N GLY A 251 5.30 -16.69 -19.56
CA GLY A 251 4.63 -16.38 -18.30
C GLY A 251 5.43 -15.40 -17.43
N VAL A 252 6.74 -15.63 -17.26
CA VAL A 252 7.64 -14.73 -16.52
C VAL A 252 7.70 -13.35 -17.17
N ALA A 253 7.83 -13.27 -18.50
CA ALA A 253 7.87 -12.01 -19.22
C ALA A 253 6.55 -11.22 -19.06
N ASN A 254 5.40 -11.89 -19.20
CA ASN A 254 4.09 -11.27 -19.01
C ASN A 254 3.90 -10.70 -17.59
N VAL A 255 4.31 -11.45 -16.56
CA VAL A 255 4.25 -10.99 -15.16
C VAL A 255 5.21 -9.83 -14.91
N ALA A 256 6.42 -9.86 -15.49
CA ALA A 256 7.37 -8.76 -15.39
C ALA A 256 6.84 -7.47 -16.04
N ILE A 257 6.20 -7.57 -17.21
CA ILE A 257 5.52 -6.45 -17.87
C ILE A 257 4.37 -5.95 -16.99
N THR A 258 3.59 -6.85 -16.40
CA THR A 258 2.49 -6.49 -15.47
C THR A 258 2.99 -5.73 -14.24
N LEU A 259 4.11 -6.14 -13.65
CA LEU A 259 4.74 -5.39 -12.55
C LEU A 259 5.15 -3.98 -13.01
N ALA A 260 5.72 -3.84 -14.21
CA ALA A 260 6.08 -2.53 -14.75
C ALA A 260 4.84 -1.64 -14.93
N THR A 261 3.71 -2.21 -15.37
CA THR A 261 2.46 -1.46 -15.53
C THR A 261 1.75 -1.16 -14.21
N PHE A 262 2.07 -1.80 -13.08
CA PHE A 262 1.62 -1.32 -11.77
C PHE A 262 2.31 -0.05 -11.33
N VAL A 263 3.60 0.08 -11.62
CA VAL A 263 4.38 1.28 -11.30
C VAL A 263 4.04 2.42 -12.26
N LEU A 264 3.84 2.09 -13.54
CA LEU A 264 3.41 3.02 -14.58
C LEU A 264 2.06 2.55 -15.16
N PRO A 265 0.93 2.88 -14.50
CA PRO A 265 -0.40 2.37 -14.85
C PRO A 265 -1.01 3.08 -16.07
N VAL A 266 -0.29 3.07 -17.20
CA VAL A 266 -0.70 3.72 -18.45
C VAL A 266 -2.11 3.29 -18.86
N ARG A 267 -2.38 1.98 -18.88
CA ARG A 267 -3.69 1.46 -19.28
C ARG A 267 -4.82 1.96 -18.40
N LEU A 268 -4.57 2.09 -17.09
CA LEU A 268 -5.57 2.58 -16.15
C LEU A 268 -5.81 4.08 -16.33
N ILE A 269 -4.75 4.85 -16.57
CA ILE A 269 -4.81 6.29 -16.87
C ILE A 269 -5.55 6.54 -18.20
N THR A 270 -5.31 5.70 -19.22
CA THR A 270 -5.90 5.85 -20.55
C THR A 270 -7.18 5.02 -20.75
N SER A 271 -7.80 4.54 -19.67
CA SER A 271 -8.97 3.64 -19.72
C SER A 271 -10.25 4.32 -20.24
N GLY A 272 -10.29 5.66 -20.27
CA GLY A 272 -11.50 6.42 -20.61
C GLY A 272 -12.52 6.53 -19.47
N SER A 273 -12.37 5.76 -18.38
CA SER A 273 -13.20 5.86 -17.19
C SER A 273 -12.58 6.85 -16.19
N PRO A 274 -13.29 7.92 -15.77
CA PRO A 274 -12.75 8.90 -14.83
C PRO A 274 -12.27 8.31 -13.50
N LEU A 275 -13.00 7.34 -12.95
CA LEU A 275 -12.64 6.68 -11.68
C LEU A 275 -11.37 5.86 -11.82
N GLN A 276 -11.24 5.11 -12.91
CA GLN A 276 -10.04 4.34 -13.20
C GLN A 276 -8.85 5.28 -13.44
N MET A 277 -9.02 6.32 -14.25
CA MET A 277 -7.97 7.32 -14.51
C MET A 277 -7.44 7.95 -13.21
N LEU A 278 -8.33 8.38 -12.30
CA LEU A 278 -7.94 8.91 -11.00
C LEU A 278 -7.19 7.87 -10.15
N GLY A 279 -7.64 6.61 -10.17
CA GLY A 279 -6.94 5.48 -9.58
C GLY A 279 -5.50 5.34 -10.10
N GLY A 280 -5.32 5.37 -11.41
CA GLY A 280 -4.00 5.26 -12.06
C GLY A 280 -3.08 6.44 -11.74
N ILE A 281 -3.62 7.66 -11.77
CA ILE A 281 -2.86 8.87 -11.41
C ILE A 281 -2.40 8.80 -9.94
N GLY A 282 -3.29 8.45 -9.02
CA GLY A 282 -2.96 8.36 -7.59
C GLY A 282 -1.93 7.27 -7.28
N VAL A 283 -2.04 6.10 -7.91
CA VAL A 283 -1.06 5.02 -7.81
C VAL A 283 0.30 5.45 -8.37
N PHE A 284 0.32 6.04 -9.56
CA PHE A 284 1.55 6.54 -10.19
C PHE A 284 2.28 7.53 -9.28
N PHE A 285 1.58 8.55 -8.77
CA PHE A 285 2.20 9.52 -7.86
C PHE A 285 2.64 8.89 -6.54
N THR A 286 1.89 7.93 -6.00
CA THR A 286 2.28 7.20 -4.79
C THR A 286 3.63 6.52 -4.99
N PHE A 287 3.77 5.71 -6.04
CA PHE A 287 5.03 4.99 -6.28
C PHE A 287 6.15 5.89 -6.72
N ALA A 288 5.90 6.88 -7.59
CA ALA A 288 6.91 7.86 -7.97
C ALA A 288 7.53 8.53 -6.73
N ILE A 289 6.71 8.98 -5.78
CA ILE A 289 7.19 9.61 -4.54
C ILE A 289 7.93 8.61 -3.65
N VAL A 290 7.41 7.38 -3.45
CA VAL A 290 8.10 6.34 -2.69
C VAL A 290 9.49 6.08 -3.26
N PHE A 291 9.60 5.83 -4.57
CA PHE A 291 10.87 5.50 -5.21
C PHE A 291 11.87 6.66 -5.18
N MET A 292 11.41 7.89 -5.48
CA MET A 292 12.27 9.08 -5.40
C MET A 292 12.83 9.28 -3.99
N ARG A 293 11.97 9.25 -2.97
CA ARG A 293 12.38 9.48 -1.57
C ARG A 293 13.23 8.34 -1.02
N TYR A 294 12.89 7.09 -1.32
CA TYR A 294 13.65 5.94 -0.86
C TYR A 294 15.05 5.91 -1.46
N ARG A 295 15.20 6.24 -2.75
CA ARG A 295 16.52 6.35 -3.39
C ARG A 295 17.41 7.39 -2.69
N SER A 296 16.85 8.56 -2.36
CA SER A 296 17.57 9.61 -1.63
C SER A 296 17.95 9.16 -0.22
N ALA A 297 17.02 8.53 0.51
CA ALA A 297 17.25 8.09 1.89
C ALA A 297 18.23 6.92 2.01
N ALA A 298 18.14 5.92 1.14
CA ALA A 298 19.00 4.74 1.14
C ALA A 298 20.47 5.07 0.81
N ALA A 299 20.74 6.21 0.19
CA ALA A 299 22.09 6.71 -0.06
C ALA A 299 22.69 7.46 1.13
N LEU A 300 21.86 7.94 2.07
CA LEU A 300 22.27 8.90 3.10
C LEU A 300 22.11 8.38 4.54
N PHE A 301 21.22 7.40 4.80
CA PHE A 301 20.87 7.00 6.15
C PHE A 301 20.67 5.49 6.34
N PRO A 302 20.97 4.94 7.54
CA PRO A 302 20.46 3.65 7.95
C PRO A 302 18.96 3.78 8.24
N VAL A 303 18.14 3.41 7.25
CA VAL A 303 16.68 3.34 7.36
C VAL A 303 16.28 2.50 8.59
N GLY A 304 15.32 2.98 9.37
CA GLY A 304 14.84 2.28 10.57
C GLY A 304 14.26 0.89 10.27
N ARG A 305 14.09 0.07 11.32
CA ARG A 305 13.62 -1.33 11.16
C ARG A 305 12.24 -1.40 10.56
N PHE A 306 11.31 -0.57 11.04
CA PHE A 306 9.94 -0.60 10.54
C PHE A 306 9.82 -0.02 9.14
N GLU A 307 10.56 1.04 8.83
CA GLU A 307 10.66 1.60 7.48
C GLU A 307 11.22 0.57 6.49
N THR A 308 12.27 -0.16 6.90
CA THR A 308 12.84 -1.27 6.12
C THR A 308 11.79 -2.36 5.89
N LEU A 309 11.06 -2.75 6.93
CA LEU A 309 9.99 -3.74 6.82
C LEU A 309 8.88 -3.29 5.86
N CYS A 310 8.40 -2.05 5.98
CA CYS A 310 7.39 -1.47 5.09
C CYS A 310 7.86 -1.49 3.63
N PHE A 311 9.13 -1.14 3.38
CA PHE A 311 9.69 -1.16 2.03
C PHE A 311 9.81 -2.58 1.47
N CYS A 312 10.40 -3.51 2.25
CA CYS A 312 10.52 -4.92 1.85
C CYS A 312 9.16 -5.56 1.59
N PHE A 313 8.19 -5.27 2.46
CA PHE A 313 6.81 -5.71 2.30
C PHE A 313 6.18 -5.13 1.04
N LEU A 314 6.32 -3.83 0.79
CA LEU A 314 5.76 -3.20 -0.40
C LEU A 314 6.29 -3.83 -1.69
N VAL A 315 7.61 -4.00 -1.81
CA VAL A 315 8.21 -4.60 -3.03
C VAL A 315 7.74 -6.05 -3.21
N SER A 316 7.72 -6.83 -2.12
CA SER A 316 7.29 -8.23 -2.15
C SER A 316 5.80 -8.37 -2.48
N PHE A 317 4.98 -7.48 -1.92
CA PHE A 317 3.55 -7.42 -2.15
C PHE A 317 3.26 -7.07 -3.62
N LEU A 318 3.88 -6.02 -4.16
CA LEU A 318 3.70 -5.64 -5.57
C LEU A 318 4.15 -6.75 -6.53
N SER A 319 5.28 -7.38 -6.25
CA SER A 319 5.76 -8.50 -7.06
C SER A 319 4.76 -9.66 -7.02
N THR A 320 4.22 -9.99 -5.85
CA THR A 320 3.23 -11.06 -5.71
C THR A 320 1.92 -10.69 -6.43
N GLN A 321 1.45 -9.46 -6.30
CA GLN A 321 0.26 -8.97 -6.99
C GLN A 321 0.43 -9.09 -8.52
N ALA A 322 1.62 -8.83 -9.07
CA ALA A 322 1.83 -8.92 -10.52
C ALA A 322 1.62 -10.34 -11.09
N ILE A 323 1.73 -11.37 -10.24
CA ILE A 323 1.45 -12.77 -10.61
C ILE A 323 -0.06 -13.04 -10.66
N PHE A 324 -0.78 -12.62 -9.61
CA PHE A 324 -2.13 -13.10 -9.35
C PHE A 324 -3.24 -12.13 -9.75
N GLU A 325 -2.93 -10.84 -9.92
CA GLU A 325 -3.99 -9.85 -9.99
C GLU A 325 -4.68 -9.85 -11.36
N PRO A 326 -6.01 -10.05 -11.41
CA PRO A 326 -6.76 -10.16 -12.67
C PRO A 326 -6.97 -8.83 -13.38
N ASP A 327 -7.08 -7.74 -12.62
CA ASP A 327 -7.41 -6.41 -13.13
C ASP A 327 -6.86 -5.30 -12.21
N TYR A 328 -6.72 -4.09 -12.76
CA TYR A 328 -6.19 -2.94 -12.02
C TYR A 328 -7.12 -2.38 -10.92
N GLY A 329 -8.43 -2.65 -10.98
CA GLY A 329 -9.37 -2.28 -9.94
C GLY A 329 -9.18 -3.15 -8.70
N SER A 330 -9.08 -4.47 -8.89
CA SER A 330 -8.74 -5.42 -7.83
C SER A 330 -7.34 -5.15 -7.27
N PHE A 331 -6.37 -4.78 -8.11
CA PHE A 331 -5.06 -4.30 -7.65
C PHE A 331 -5.18 -3.12 -6.68
N LEU A 332 -5.96 -2.09 -7.05
CA LEU A 332 -6.17 -0.92 -6.21
C LEU A 332 -6.91 -1.26 -4.91
N ARG A 333 -7.87 -2.19 -4.98
CA ARG A 333 -8.60 -2.75 -3.83
C ARG A 333 -7.65 -3.42 -2.84
N HIS A 334 -6.78 -4.31 -3.31
CA HIS A 334 -5.80 -5.01 -2.47
C HIS A 334 -4.69 -4.12 -1.92
N LEU A 335 -4.36 -3.03 -2.64
CA LEU A 335 -3.39 -2.03 -2.19
C LEU A 335 -3.98 -1.09 -1.11
N SER A 336 -5.29 -0.88 -1.12
CA SER A 336 -6.00 0.01 -0.20
C SER A 336 -5.79 -0.30 1.29
N PRO A 337 -5.96 -1.54 1.79
CA PRO A 337 -5.74 -1.84 3.21
C PRO A 337 -4.27 -1.70 3.63
N VAL A 338 -3.34 -1.83 2.68
CA VAL A 338 -1.89 -1.69 2.89
C VAL A 338 -1.44 -0.22 2.81
N SER A 339 -2.24 0.65 2.20
CA SER A 339 -1.90 2.05 1.96
C SER A 339 -1.48 2.85 3.20
N PRO A 340 -1.97 2.61 4.43
CA PRO A 340 -1.42 3.28 5.62
C PRO A 340 0.07 3.02 5.84
N MET A 341 0.58 1.81 5.60
CA MET A 341 2.03 1.52 5.69
C MET A 341 2.81 2.20 4.57
N ILE A 342 2.24 2.27 3.36
CA ILE A 342 2.84 2.99 2.22
C ILE A 342 2.93 4.48 2.53
N MET A 343 1.85 5.07 3.04
CA MET A 343 1.83 6.48 3.40
C MET A 343 2.71 6.78 4.60
N PHE A 344 2.78 5.90 5.60
CA PHE A 344 3.79 6.01 6.66
C PHE A 344 5.20 6.12 6.05
N LEU A 345 5.56 5.23 5.12
CA LEU A 345 6.87 5.25 4.46
C LEU A 345 7.08 6.55 3.65
N VAL A 346 6.11 6.96 2.83
CA VAL A 346 6.17 8.21 2.06
C VAL A 346 6.44 9.41 2.96
N LEU A 347 5.67 9.53 4.04
CA LEU A 347 5.71 10.67 4.95
C LEU A 347 6.98 10.67 5.80
N ARG A 348 7.39 9.50 6.30
CA ARG A 348 8.60 9.35 7.11
C ARG A 348 9.86 9.72 6.33
N LEU A 349 9.97 9.28 5.08
CA LEU A 349 11.11 9.62 4.22
C LEU A 349 11.17 11.12 3.84
N SER A 350 10.04 11.84 3.91
CA SER A 350 9.99 13.32 3.73
C SER A 350 10.64 14.06 4.90
N TYR A 351 10.42 13.55 6.12
CA TYR A 351 10.91 14.18 7.35
C TYR A 351 12.43 14.21 7.41
N ASP A 352 13.07 13.10 7.02
CA ASP A 352 14.52 12.98 7.05
C ASP A 352 15.19 13.95 6.07
N GLU A 353 14.60 14.17 4.89
CA GLU A 353 15.08 15.15 3.89
C GLU A 353 15.06 16.60 4.44
N HIS A 354 14.04 16.95 5.23
CA HIS A 354 13.94 18.26 5.88
C HIS A 354 15.01 18.47 6.95
N ILE A 355 15.35 17.43 7.72
CA ILE A 355 16.45 17.50 8.71
C ILE A 355 17.77 17.73 7.99
N THR A 356 18.08 17.00 6.92
CA THR A 356 19.37 17.12 6.22
C THR A 356 19.58 18.49 5.59
N VAL A 357 18.58 19.03 4.90
CA VAL A 357 18.70 20.38 4.30
C VAL A 357 18.92 21.44 5.37
N SER A 358 18.24 21.31 6.52
CA SER A 358 18.41 22.24 7.65
C SER A 358 19.78 22.12 8.33
N ALA A 359 20.32 20.90 8.46
CA ALA A 359 21.64 20.67 9.03
C ALA A 359 22.77 21.13 8.09
N GLN A 360 22.64 20.88 6.79
CA GLN A 360 23.61 21.33 5.78
C GLN A 360 23.61 22.85 5.63
N SER A 361 22.44 23.51 5.64
CA SER A 361 22.36 24.97 5.59
C SER A 361 22.95 25.60 6.86
N ALA A 362 22.70 25.04 8.04
CA ALA A 362 23.32 25.48 9.28
C ALA A 362 24.85 25.32 9.28
N SER A 363 25.37 24.21 8.74
CA SER A 363 26.83 24.00 8.61
C SER A 363 27.49 25.03 7.67
N ARG A 364 26.87 25.31 6.51
CA ARG A 364 27.39 26.31 5.55
C ARG A 364 27.35 27.74 6.09
N VAL A 365 26.36 28.06 6.93
CA VAL A 365 26.30 29.36 7.61
C VAL A 365 27.43 29.49 8.65
N ASN A 366 27.73 28.43 9.39
CA ASN A 366 28.86 28.42 10.33
C ASN A 366 30.22 28.49 9.63
N ASP A 367 30.40 27.80 8.50
CA ASP A 367 31.64 27.87 7.72
C ASP A 367 31.84 29.26 7.08
N GLY A 368 30.76 29.89 6.60
CA GLY A 368 30.79 31.26 6.10
C GLY A 368 31.11 32.30 7.19
N ALA A 369 30.59 32.10 8.41
CA ALA A 369 30.86 32.96 9.56
C ALA A 369 32.33 32.82 10.04
N HIS A 370 32.87 31.60 10.05
CA HIS A 370 34.29 31.38 10.35
C HIS A 370 35.21 32.00 9.30
N HIS A 371 34.86 31.93 8.01
CA HIS A 371 35.69 32.48 6.96
C HIS A 371 35.72 34.03 6.97
N GLN A 372 34.59 34.68 7.28
CA GLN A 372 34.53 36.13 7.48
C GLN A 372 35.25 36.59 8.76
N SER A 373 35.22 35.80 9.83
CA SER A 373 35.97 36.07 11.06
C SER A 373 37.49 36.01 10.86
N THR A 374 37.99 35.11 9.99
CA THR A 374 39.43 35.06 9.66
C THR A 374 39.87 36.21 8.76
N LEU A 375 38.99 36.70 7.87
CA LEU A 375 39.29 37.83 7.00
C LEU A 375 39.23 39.18 7.74
N SER A 376 38.39 39.33 8.77
CA SER A 376 38.36 40.56 9.57
C SER A 376 39.59 40.71 10.48
N LYS A 377 40.13 39.60 11.02
CA LYS A 377 41.37 39.62 11.82
C LYS A 377 42.61 39.97 11.00
N HIS A 378 42.63 39.69 9.70
CA HIS A 378 43.74 40.06 8.83
C HIS A 378 43.71 41.54 8.38
N ARG A 379 42.54 42.20 8.41
CA ARG A 379 42.42 43.63 8.06
C ARG A 379 42.66 44.60 9.21
N SER A 380 42.75 44.13 10.45
CA SER A 380 43.09 44.97 11.61
C SER A 380 44.57 44.91 12.00
N ALA A 381 45.41 44.27 11.19
CA ALA A 381 46.85 44.09 11.42
C ALA A 381 47.73 44.75 10.34
N SER A 382 47.14 45.62 9.52
CA SER A 382 47.80 46.52 8.57
C SER A 382 47.35 47.93 8.84
#